data_AF-A0AAN6G505-F1
#
_entry.id   AF-A0AAN6G505-F1
#
_cell.length_a   1.000
_cell.length_b   1.000
_cell.length_c   1.000
_cell.angle_alpha   90.00
_cell.angle_beta   90.00
_cell.angle_gamma   90.00
#
_symmetry.space_group_name_H-M   'P 1'
#
loop_
_entity.id
_entity.type
_entity.pdbx_description
1 polymer ?
#
loop_
_entity_poly.entity_id
_entity_poly.type
_entity_poly.pdbx_seq_one_letter_code
_entity_poly.pdbx_strand_id
1 'polypeptide(L)'
;MHFIHPTFLALLSLLPLTLSLPSSSPFVGVDLILKRHGAAGRSPEVYANDLPHLRHHKNKPPTSSRLDPKPEYRARTPFDWASIALALHQEYIELDAFNYAITRFTPAQWQEWGINPNYVHLIRFFGQQEEGHAAAFSHMLGPHAPLPCSYSYPWANATSASVPKFIDWSQKSTQLGESGTIGWIPIMDEPAPASIVEQAI
;
A
#
# COMPACT_ATOMS: atom_id res chain seq x y z
N MET A 1 -29.85 -36.72 -62.11
CA MET A 1 -29.37 -37.28 -60.83
C MET A 1 -28.71 -36.14 -60.05
N HIS A 2 -29.39 -35.67 -59.01
CA HIS A 2 -28.87 -34.73 -58.00
C HIS A 2 -27.85 -35.43 -57.09
N PHE A 3 -26.93 -34.67 -56.49
CA PHE A 3 -26.54 -34.68 -55.06
C PHE A 3 -25.37 -33.66 -54.88
N ILE A 4 -25.66 -32.40 -54.52
CA ILE A 4 -25.65 -31.79 -53.17
C ILE A 4 -24.23 -31.38 -52.67
N HIS A 5 -24.02 -30.06 -52.62
CA HIS A 5 -22.99 -29.37 -51.83
C HIS A 5 -23.25 -29.52 -50.32
N PRO A 6 -22.22 -29.64 -49.46
CA PRO A 6 -22.42 -29.50 -48.03
C PRO A 6 -22.54 -28.01 -47.68
N THR A 7 -23.73 -27.60 -47.27
CA THR A 7 -24.00 -26.34 -46.59
C THR A 7 -23.40 -26.38 -45.19
N PHE A 8 -22.48 -25.46 -44.90
CA PHE A 8 -21.99 -25.19 -43.54
C PHE A 8 -23.12 -24.49 -42.77
N LEU A 9 -23.77 -25.21 -41.85
CA LEU A 9 -24.73 -24.65 -40.90
C LEU A 9 -23.96 -23.87 -39.81
N ALA A 10 -24.00 -22.55 -39.89
CA ALA A 10 -23.61 -21.67 -38.79
C ALA A 10 -24.71 -21.68 -37.73
N LEU A 11 -24.48 -22.41 -36.63
CA LEU A 11 -25.28 -22.29 -35.41
C LEU A 11 -24.83 -21.04 -34.65
N LEU A 12 -25.53 -19.91 -34.86
CA LEU A 12 -25.54 -18.80 -33.92
C LEU A 12 -26.20 -19.27 -32.63
N SER A 13 -25.40 -19.54 -31.60
CA SER A 13 -25.87 -19.57 -30.22
C SER A 13 -25.71 -18.18 -29.63
N LEU A 14 -26.84 -17.55 -29.32
CA LEU A 14 -26.94 -16.32 -28.54
C LEU A 14 -26.56 -16.63 -27.09
N LEU A 15 -25.32 -16.31 -26.69
CA LEU A 15 -25.00 -16.13 -25.26
C LEU A 15 -25.25 -14.66 -24.88
N PRO A 16 -26.02 -14.36 -23.83
CA PRO A 16 -26.14 -13.01 -23.33
C PRO A 16 -24.81 -12.58 -22.69
N LEU A 17 -24.16 -11.59 -23.30
CA LEU A 17 -23.11 -10.78 -22.65
C LEU A 17 -23.77 -9.97 -21.52
N THR A 18 -23.80 -10.50 -20.31
CA THR A 18 -23.81 -9.71 -19.06
C THR A 18 -23.31 -10.57 -17.90
N LEU A 19 -22.01 -10.89 -17.89
CA LEU A 19 -21.33 -11.09 -16.61
C LEU A 19 -20.73 -9.75 -16.20
N SER A 20 -21.46 -9.01 -15.39
CA SER A 20 -20.83 -8.01 -14.53
C SER A 20 -19.88 -8.77 -13.62
N LEU A 21 -18.58 -8.68 -13.89
CA LEU A 21 -17.58 -9.03 -12.90
C LEU A 21 -17.92 -8.23 -11.63
N PRO A 22 -18.11 -8.86 -10.46
CA PRO A 22 -18.21 -8.09 -9.23
C PRO A 22 -16.93 -7.28 -9.16
N SER A 23 -17.06 -5.95 -9.06
CA SER A 23 -15.94 -5.08 -8.72
C SER A 23 -15.37 -5.62 -7.42
N SER A 24 -14.28 -6.36 -7.51
CA SER A 24 -13.51 -6.78 -6.35
C SER A 24 -12.86 -5.51 -5.84
N SER A 25 -13.60 -4.83 -4.96
CA SER A 25 -13.09 -3.76 -4.13
C SER A 25 -11.70 -4.21 -3.62
N PRO A 26 -10.62 -3.43 -3.82
CA PRO A 26 -9.27 -3.82 -3.40
C PRO A 26 -9.18 -4.07 -1.87
N PHE A 27 -10.24 -3.71 -1.14
CA PHE A 27 -10.39 -3.86 0.30
C PHE A 27 -10.71 -5.28 0.78
N VAL A 28 -10.93 -6.28 -0.08
CA VAL A 28 -11.20 -7.68 0.34
C VAL A 28 -10.05 -8.28 1.18
N GLY A 29 -8.83 -7.74 1.06
CA GLY A 29 -7.68 -8.16 1.87
C GLY A 29 -7.62 -7.56 3.27
N VAL A 30 -8.27 -6.41 3.51
CA VAL A 30 -8.19 -5.67 4.78
C VAL A 30 -8.87 -6.47 5.89
N ASP A 31 -10.06 -7.03 5.65
CA ASP A 31 -10.79 -7.84 6.64
C ASP A 31 -10.03 -9.09 7.11
N LEU A 32 -9.22 -9.70 6.24
CA LEU A 32 -8.41 -10.88 6.56
C LEU A 32 -7.20 -10.53 7.44
N ILE A 33 -6.58 -9.38 7.18
CA ILE A 33 -5.46 -8.85 7.99
C ILE A 33 -5.96 -8.45 9.38
N LEU A 34 -7.11 -7.78 9.46
CA LEU A 34 -7.77 -7.34 10.69
C LEU A 34 -8.21 -8.52 11.57
N LYS A 35 -8.68 -9.62 10.97
CA LYS A 35 -9.05 -10.85 11.70
C LYS A 35 -7.85 -11.62 12.25
N ARG A 36 -6.68 -11.57 11.58
CA ARG A 36 -5.49 -12.35 11.96
C ARG A 36 -4.69 -11.74 13.12
N HIS A 37 -4.75 -10.42 13.30
CA HIS A 37 -3.94 -9.70 14.30
C HIS A 37 -4.72 -9.21 15.53
N GLY A 38 -5.97 -9.65 15.70
CA GLY A 38 -6.63 -9.62 17.01
C GLY A 38 -6.65 -8.26 17.70
N ALA A 39 -6.99 -7.18 16.98
CA ALA A 39 -7.63 -5.95 17.50
C ALA A 39 -7.68 -4.87 16.42
N ALA A 40 -8.39 -5.12 15.31
CA ALA A 40 -9.24 -4.05 14.80
C ALA A 40 -10.65 -4.40 15.24
N GLY A 41 -10.89 -4.19 16.53
CA GLY A 41 -12.24 -4.23 17.05
C GLY A 41 -12.99 -3.11 16.35
N ARG A 42 -13.97 -3.48 15.53
CA ARG A 42 -15.02 -2.67 14.89
C ARG A 42 -14.76 -2.39 13.40
N SER A 43 -15.75 -2.74 12.57
CA SER A 43 -15.76 -2.41 11.14
C SER A 43 -15.71 -0.89 10.93
N PRO A 44 -15.33 -0.38 9.75
CA PRO A 44 -15.34 1.06 9.46
C PRO A 44 -16.68 1.73 9.81
N GLU A 45 -17.80 1.04 9.61
CA GLU A 45 -19.14 1.50 9.94
C GLU A 45 -19.36 1.58 11.46
N VAL A 46 -18.82 0.63 12.21
CA VAL A 46 -18.93 0.65 13.68
C VAL A 46 -18.01 1.73 14.27
N TYR A 47 -16.81 1.93 13.73
CA TYR A 47 -15.96 3.08 14.08
C TYR A 47 -16.66 4.41 13.78
N ALA A 48 -17.29 4.52 12.60
CA ALA A 48 -18.07 5.70 12.21
C ALA A 48 -19.24 5.97 13.17
N ASN A 49 -19.90 4.92 13.65
CA ASN A 49 -20.98 5.01 14.64
C ASN A 49 -20.48 5.34 16.05
N ASP A 50 -19.22 5.05 16.37
CA ASP A 50 -18.59 5.39 17.66
C ASP A 50 -17.92 6.77 17.67
N LEU A 51 -17.76 7.43 16.51
CA LEU A 51 -17.24 8.80 16.41
C LEU A 51 -17.91 9.80 17.37
N PRO A 52 -19.23 9.77 17.62
CA PRO A 52 -19.87 10.65 18.61
C PRO A 52 -19.38 10.40 20.04
N HIS A 53 -19.05 9.15 20.40
CA HIS A 53 -18.56 8.79 21.73
C HIS A 53 -17.06 9.06 21.89
N LEU A 54 -16.27 8.93 20.82
CA LEU A 54 -14.86 9.36 20.78
C LEU A 54 -14.72 10.90 20.83
N ARG A 55 -15.67 11.63 20.25
CA ARG A 55 -15.76 13.11 20.36
C ARG A 55 -15.93 13.59 21.80
N HIS A 56 -16.57 12.82 22.67
CA HIS A 56 -16.85 13.25 24.04
C HIS A 56 -15.61 13.31 24.95
N HIS A 57 -14.47 12.73 24.55
CA HIS A 57 -13.22 12.82 25.32
C HIS A 57 -12.25 13.92 24.88
N LYS A 58 -12.51 14.59 23.75
CA LYS A 58 -11.73 15.76 23.31
C LYS A 58 -12.62 17.00 23.32
N ASN A 59 -12.68 17.68 24.47
CA ASN A 59 -13.33 18.99 24.62
C ASN A 59 -12.67 20.12 23.79
N LYS A 60 -11.68 19.80 22.95
CA LYS A 60 -11.03 20.75 22.04
C LYS A 60 -10.85 20.08 20.68
N PRO A 61 -11.18 20.77 19.57
CA PRO A 61 -10.78 20.31 18.25
C PRO A 61 -9.25 20.10 18.24
N PRO A 62 -8.73 19.13 17.46
CA PRO A 62 -7.29 18.92 17.37
C PRO A 62 -6.62 20.24 16.96
N THR A 63 -5.84 20.81 17.88
CA THR A 63 -4.98 21.95 17.58
C THR A 63 -3.92 21.49 16.60
N SER A 64 -3.64 22.29 15.56
CA SER A 64 -2.50 22.04 14.68
C SER A 64 -1.26 21.73 15.51
N SER A 65 -0.42 20.78 15.07
CA SER A 65 0.87 20.48 15.72
C SER A 65 1.75 21.72 15.88
N ARG A 66 1.57 22.74 15.04
CA ARG A 66 2.21 24.07 15.16
C ARG A 66 1.82 24.85 16.42
N LEU A 67 0.72 24.50 17.08
CA LEU A 67 0.18 25.19 18.25
C LEU A 67 0.39 24.39 19.56
N ASP A 68 0.93 23.18 19.48
CA ASP A 68 1.35 22.42 20.66
C ASP A 68 2.80 22.78 21.01
N PRO A 69 3.07 23.39 22.19
CA PRO A 69 4.44 23.71 22.61
C PRO A 69 5.28 22.46 22.96
N LYS A 70 4.68 21.27 23.08
CA LYS A 70 5.36 20.00 23.37
C LYS A 70 4.69 18.84 22.61
N PRO A 71 4.79 18.82 21.26
CA PRO A 71 4.15 17.78 20.46
C PRO A 71 4.73 16.40 20.79
N GLU A 72 3.87 15.39 20.84
CA GLU A 72 4.29 14.00 20.98
C GLU A 72 4.19 13.28 19.63
N TYR A 73 5.34 12.92 19.07
CA TYR A 73 5.44 12.18 17.81
C TYR A 73 5.30 10.67 18.04
N ARG A 74 4.11 10.24 18.45
CA ARG A 74 3.79 8.81 18.66
C ARG A 74 2.31 8.54 18.44
N ALA A 75 1.98 7.30 18.09
CA ALA A 75 0.58 6.86 18.05
C ALA A 75 -0.06 6.96 19.44
N ARG A 76 -1.27 7.54 19.52
CA ARG A 76 -1.98 7.71 20.81
C ARG A 76 -3.24 6.87 20.94
N THR A 77 -3.92 6.61 19.84
CA THR A 77 -5.15 5.80 19.84
C THR A 77 -4.94 4.48 19.09
N PRO A 78 -5.81 3.48 19.30
CA PRO A 78 -5.76 2.25 18.51
C PRO A 78 -5.87 2.50 17.01
N PHE A 79 -6.62 3.54 16.61
CA PHE A 79 -6.72 3.95 15.21
C PHE A 79 -5.39 4.51 14.69
N ASP A 80 -4.78 5.48 15.39
CA ASP A 80 -3.46 6.01 15.02
C ASP A 80 -2.42 4.90 14.90
N TRP A 81 -2.40 3.97 15.86
CA TRP A 81 -1.46 2.87 15.89
C TRP A 81 -1.67 1.94 14.69
N ALA A 82 -2.91 1.52 14.41
CA ALA A 82 -3.22 0.63 13.31
C ALA A 82 -2.91 1.27 11.95
N SER A 83 -3.20 2.56 11.80
CA SER A 83 -2.90 3.32 10.58
C SER A 83 -1.40 3.47 10.34
N ILE A 84 -0.63 3.88 11.35
CA ILE A 84 0.84 4.00 11.24
C ILE A 84 1.49 2.62 11.07
N ALA A 85 0.96 1.57 11.70
CA ALA A 85 1.43 0.20 11.51
C ALA A 85 1.19 -0.31 10.07
N LEU A 86 0.05 0.05 9.47
CA LEU A 86 -0.22 -0.23 8.06
C LEU A 86 0.77 0.50 7.15
N ALA A 87 1.04 1.78 7.43
CA ALA A 87 2.04 2.56 6.71
C ALA A 87 3.43 1.92 6.82
N LEU A 88 3.87 1.54 8.03
CA LEU A 88 5.17 0.88 8.24
C LEU A 88 5.31 -0.42 7.44
N HIS A 89 4.24 -1.21 7.31
CA HIS A 89 4.28 -2.38 6.44
C HIS A 89 4.50 -2.03 4.97
N GLN A 90 3.90 -0.94 4.50
CA GLN A 90 4.10 -0.43 3.14
C GLN A 90 5.55 0.04 2.95
N GLU A 91 6.10 0.82 3.89
CA GLU A 91 7.50 1.28 3.83
C GLU A 91 8.47 0.10 3.71
N TYR A 92 8.26 -0.97 4.50
CA TYR A 92 9.11 -2.17 4.39
C TYR A 92 8.96 -2.92 3.08
N ILE A 93 7.76 -2.98 2.50
CA ILE A 93 7.52 -3.62 1.20
C ILE A 93 8.29 -2.89 0.10
N GLU A 94 8.29 -1.55 0.13
CA GLU A 94 8.94 -0.69 -0.86
C GLU A 94 10.46 -0.68 -0.67
N LEU A 95 10.93 -0.51 0.57
CA LEU A 95 12.33 -0.63 0.94
C LEU A 95 12.95 -1.94 0.45
N ASP A 96 12.30 -3.08 0.73
CA ASP A 96 12.78 -4.39 0.29
C ASP A 96 12.73 -4.50 -1.25
N ALA A 97 11.65 -4.06 -1.89
CA ALA A 97 11.52 -4.14 -3.34
C ALA A 97 12.60 -3.35 -4.09
N PHE A 98 12.90 -2.13 -3.64
CA PHE A 98 13.92 -1.28 -4.25
C PHE A 98 15.32 -1.90 -4.09
N ASN A 99 15.66 -2.34 -2.88
CA ASN A 99 16.94 -3.00 -2.63
C ASN A 99 17.07 -4.33 -3.38
N TYR A 100 15.98 -5.10 -3.44
CA TYR A 100 15.95 -6.38 -4.12
C TYR A 100 16.08 -6.21 -5.63
N ALA A 101 15.42 -5.23 -6.24
CA ALA A 101 15.57 -4.96 -7.68
C ALA A 101 17.02 -4.58 -8.05
N ILE A 102 17.67 -3.74 -7.24
CA ILE A 102 19.08 -3.32 -7.43
C ILE A 102 20.02 -4.53 -7.41
N THR A 103 19.79 -5.49 -6.52
CA THR A 103 20.62 -6.71 -6.44
C THR A 103 20.25 -7.75 -7.49
N ARG A 104 18.98 -7.78 -7.92
CA ARG A 104 18.42 -8.79 -8.82
C ARG A 104 18.80 -8.58 -10.28
N PHE A 105 18.86 -7.33 -10.73
CA PHE A 105 19.08 -6.97 -12.13
C PHE A 105 20.52 -6.50 -12.38
N THR A 106 21.11 -7.03 -13.44
CA THR A 106 22.46 -6.64 -13.89
C THR A 106 22.44 -5.27 -14.60
N PRO A 107 23.57 -4.55 -14.69
CA PRO A 107 23.65 -3.30 -15.44
C PRO A 107 23.17 -3.40 -16.89
N ALA A 108 23.42 -4.52 -17.57
CA ALA A 108 22.96 -4.74 -18.93
C ALA A 108 21.43 -4.84 -19.03
N GLN A 109 20.77 -5.50 -18.07
CA GLN A 109 19.32 -5.60 -18.01
C GLN A 109 18.64 -4.25 -17.74
N TRP A 110 19.26 -3.39 -16.92
CA TRP A 110 18.79 -2.01 -16.75
C TRP A 110 18.94 -1.20 -18.04
N GLN A 111 20.10 -1.29 -18.68
CA GLN A 111 20.40 -0.56 -19.92
C GLN A 111 19.53 -0.98 -21.10
N GLU A 112 19.12 -2.25 -21.17
CA GLU A 112 18.18 -2.76 -22.19
C GLU A 112 16.88 -1.92 -22.24
N TRP A 113 16.46 -1.38 -21.10
CA TRP A 113 15.26 -0.56 -20.95
C TRP A 113 15.57 0.93 -20.82
N GLY A 114 16.77 1.36 -21.19
CA GLY A 114 17.19 2.77 -21.12
C GLY A 114 17.44 3.28 -19.70
N ILE A 115 17.44 2.41 -18.68
CA ILE A 115 17.72 2.77 -17.29
C ILE A 115 19.23 2.77 -17.09
N ASN A 116 19.83 3.94 -17.29
CA ASN A 116 21.26 4.15 -17.08
C ASN A 116 21.63 4.16 -15.58
N PRO A 117 22.94 4.16 -15.23
CA PRO A 117 23.37 4.13 -13.83
C PRO A 117 22.85 5.27 -12.94
N ASN A 118 22.58 6.45 -13.49
CA ASN A 118 22.02 7.57 -12.71
C ASN A 118 20.57 7.27 -12.28
N TYR A 119 19.79 6.61 -13.12
CA TYR A 119 18.44 6.18 -12.74
C TYR A 119 18.46 5.03 -11.73
N VAL A 120 19.42 4.11 -11.83
CA VAL A 120 19.61 3.08 -10.79
C VAL A 120 20.02 3.72 -9.46
N HIS A 121 20.81 4.80 -9.49
CA HIS A 121 21.12 5.58 -8.30
C HIS A 121 19.88 6.26 -7.71
N LEU A 122 18.96 6.76 -8.55
CA LEU A 122 17.68 7.30 -8.09
C LEU A 122 16.81 6.23 -7.40
N ILE A 123 16.76 5.00 -7.92
CA ILE A 123 16.05 3.88 -7.25
C ILE A 123 16.69 3.57 -5.89
N ARG A 124 18.01 3.65 -5.78
CA ARG A 124 18.71 3.50 -4.49
C ARG A 124 18.34 4.61 -3.52
N PHE A 125 18.23 5.84 -4.01
CA PHE A 125 17.80 6.98 -3.21
C PHE A 125 16.37 6.80 -2.69
N PHE A 126 15.44 6.27 -3.50
CA PHE A 126 14.10 5.91 -3.00
C PHE A 126 14.17 4.86 -1.89
N GLY A 127 14.96 3.80 -2.05
CA GLY A 127 15.19 2.84 -0.96
C GLY A 127 15.73 3.49 0.33
N GLN A 128 16.58 4.52 0.23
CA GLN A 128 17.07 5.25 1.41
C GLN A 128 16.01 6.14 2.06
N GLN A 129 15.08 6.69 1.27
CA GLN A 129 13.92 7.42 1.80
C GLN A 129 13.05 6.47 2.64
N GLU A 130 12.74 5.28 2.11
CA GLU A 130 11.89 4.31 2.82
C GLU A 130 12.55 3.76 4.09
N GLU A 131 13.88 3.69 4.16
CA GLU A 131 14.59 3.39 5.41
C GLU A 131 14.33 4.46 6.49
N GLY A 132 14.38 5.74 6.09
CA GLY A 132 14.07 6.87 6.96
C GLY A 132 12.61 6.88 7.42
N HIS A 133 11.68 6.62 6.50
CA HIS A 133 10.24 6.53 6.79
C HIS A 133 9.95 5.39 7.78
N ALA A 134 10.46 4.19 7.49
CA ALA A 134 10.30 3.03 8.36
C ALA A 134 10.89 3.25 9.76
N ALA A 135 12.05 3.91 9.85
CA ALA A 135 12.65 4.28 11.13
C ALA A 135 11.76 5.28 11.90
N ALA A 136 11.21 6.29 11.23
CA ALA A 136 10.31 7.25 11.86
C ALA A 136 9.03 6.57 12.40
N PHE A 137 8.39 5.72 11.60
CA PHE A 137 7.15 5.04 11.98
C PHE A 137 7.37 4.00 13.08
N SER A 138 8.45 3.23 13.01
CA SER A 138 8.78 2.28 14.08
C SER A 138 9.02 2.99 15.43
N HIS A 139 9.67 4.16 15.43
CA HIS A 139 9.79 4.98 16.64
C HIS A 139 8.44 5.51 17.16
N MET A 140 7.52 5.90 16.28
CA MET A 140 6.17 6.34 16.68
C MET A 140 5.31 5.22 17.29
N LEU A 141 5.52 3.97 16.84
CA LEU A 141 4.80 2.78 17.28
C LEU A 141 5.44 2.12 18.52
N GLY A 142 6.72 2.41 18.78
CA GLY A 142 7.44 1.94 19.94
C GLY A 142 7.77 0.44 19.90
N PRO A 143 7.93 -0.22 21.07
CA PRO A 143 8.45 -1.60 21.16
C PRO A 143 7.62 -2.68 20.44
N HIS A 144 6.38 -2.37 20.07
CA HIS A 144 5.47 -3.30 19.39
C HIS A 144 5.34 -3.00 17.90
N ALA A 145 6.17 -2.10 17.35
CA ALA A 145 6.19 -1.81 15.92
C ALA A 145 6.32 -3.11 15.10
N PRO A 146 5.55 -3.26 14.02
CA PRO A 146 5.74 -4.36 13.08
C PRO A 146 7.19 -4.47 12.59
N LEU A 147 7.60 -5.70 12.30
CA LEU A 147 8.91 -6.01 11.72
C LEU A 147 8.77 -6.27 10.21
N PRO A 148 9.86 -6.09 9.43
CA PRO A 148 9.88 -6.47 8.02
C PRO A 148 9.56 -7.95 7.82
N CYS A 149 8.90 -8.28 6.71
CA CYS A 149 8.61 -9.65 6.31
C CYS A 149 9.61 -10.17 5.26
N SER A 150 9.54 -11.46 4.96
CA SER A 150 10.10 -11.99 3.72
C SER A 150 9.06 -11.81 2.61
N TYR A 151 9.41 -11.04 1.57
CA TYR A 151 8.51 -10.74 0.47
C TYR A 151 8.77 -11.64 -0.75
N SER A 152 7.74 -11.81 -1.57
CA SER A 152 7.83 -12.51 -2.85
C SER A 152 7.19 -11.65 -3.91
N TYR A 153 7.98 -11.28 -4.92
CA TYR A 153 7.56 -10.34 -5.94
C TYR A 153 7.25 -11.05 -7.26
N PRO A 154 6.08 -10.81 -7.87
CA PRO A 154 5.75 -11.37 -9.18
C PRO A 154 6.74 -11.00 -10.29
N TRP A 155 7.38 -9.82 -10.17
CA TRP A 155 8.36 -9.31 -11.12
C TRP A 155 9.78 -9.85 -10.95
N ALA A 156 10.04 -10.72 -9.94
CA ALA A 156 11.40 -11.11 -9.56
C ALA A 156 11.71 -12.62 -9.64
N ASN A 157 10.71 -13.46 -9.96
CA ASN A 157 10.91 -14.90 -10.00
C ASN A 157 11.94 -15.33 -11.09
N ALA A 158 12.43 -16.57 -11.00
CA ALA A 158 13.53 -17.04 -11.84
C ALA A 158 13.24 -16.96 -13.36
N THR A 159 11.98 -17.12 -13.77
CA THR A 159 11.59 -17.22 -15.18
C THR A 159 10.92 -15.96 -15.74
N SER A 160 10.56 -14.99 -14.91
CA SER A 160 9.82 -13.80 -15.33
C SER A 160 10.34 -12.49 -14.73
N ALA A 161 11.57 -12.53 -14.18
CA ALA A 161 12.27 -11.34 -13.74
C ALA A 161 12.37 -10.31 -14.86
N SER A 162 11.86 -9.10 -14.62
CA SER A 162 11.73 -8.08 -15.66
C SER A 162 11.78 -6.68 -15.07
N VAL A 163 12.68 -5.85 -15.61
CA VAL A 163 12.84 -4.44 -15.22
C VAL A 163 11.54 -3.64 -15.43
N PRO A 164 10.86 -3.69 -16.59
CA PRO A 164 9.57 -3.02 -16.77
C PRO A 164 8.50 -3.45 -15.76
N LYS A 165 8.42 -4.75 -15.42
CA LYS A 165 7.46 -5.24 -14.44
C LYS A 165 7.77 -4.73 -13.03
N PHE A 166 9.05 -4.60 -12.67
CA PHE A 166 9.46 -3.98 -11.42
C PHE A 166 9.04 -2.51 -11.37
N ILE A 167 9.28 -1.75 -12.45
CA ILE A 167 8.91 -0.32 -12.50
C ILE A 167 7.39 -0.14 -12.43
N ASP A 168 6.62 -0.93 -13.20
CA ASP A 168 5.16 -0.93 -13.17
C ASP A 168 4.60 -1.30 -11.78
N TRP A 169 5.19 -2.32 -11.14
CA TRP A 169 4.81 -2.71 -9.79
C TRP A 169 5.15 -1.61 -8.77
N SER A 170 6.31 -0.98 -8.89
CA SER A 170 6.76 0.07 -7.96
C SER A 170 5.82 1.27 -8.01
N GLN A 171 5.49 1.77 -9.21
CA GLN A 171 4.55 2.88 -9.38
C GLN A 171 3.17 2.60 -8.76
N LYS A 172 2.69 1.35 -8.89
CA LYS A 172 1.41 0.95 -8.32
C LYS A 172 1.49 0.78 -6.80
N SER A 173 2.59 0.23 -6.30
CA SER A 173 2.83 0.06 -4.86
C SER A 173 2.86 1.43 -4.18
N THR A 174 3.68 2.35 -4.69
CA THR A 174 3.82 3.69 -4.11
C THR A 174 2.50 4.46 -4.19
N GLN A 175 1.76 4.35 -5.31
CA GLN A 175 0.43 4.96 -5.42
C GLN A 175 -0.56 4.42 -4.39
N LEU A 176 -0.54 3.12 -4.10
CA LEU A 176 -1.38 2.51 -3.07
C LEU A 176 -0.96 2.96 -1.66
N GLY A 177 0.36 3.06 -1.40
CA GLY A 177 0.89 3.58 -0.14
C GLY A 177 0.47 5.02 0.12
N GLU A 178 0.72 5.91 -0.85
CA GLU A 178 0.37 7.33 -0.80
C GLU A 178 -1.15 7.52 -0.62
N SER A 179 -1.96 6.94 -1.52
CA SER A 179 -3.42 7.12 -1.49
C SER A 179 -4.06 6.51 -0.24
N GLY A 180 -3.53 5.38 0.23
CA GLY A 180 -3.94 4.78 1.50
C GLY A 180 -3.68 5.74 2.66
N THR A 181 -2.47 6.30 2.73
CA THR A 181 -2.02 7.23 3.77
C THR A 181 -2.80 8.53 3.79
N ILE A 182 -2.97 9.18 2.63
CA ILE A 182 -3.81 10.38 2.47
C ILE A 182 -5.26 10.12 2.93
N GLY A 183 -5.76 8.89 2.76
CA GLY A 183 -7.12 8.51 3.14
C GLY A 183 -7.40 8.54 4.65
N TRP A 184 -6.39 8.31 5.50
CA TRP A 184 -6.59 8.25 6.96
C TRP A 184 -5.89 9.36 7.75
N ILE A 185 -4.90 10.06 7.20
CA ILE A 185 -4.27 11.23 7.86
C ILE A 185 -5.31 12.22 8.43
N PRO A 186 -6.35 12.65 7.66
CA PRO A 186 -7.29 13.68 8.14
C PRO A 186 -8.16 13.24 9.32
N ILE A 187 -8.24 11.93 9.59
CA ILE A 187 -9.05 11.35 10.66
C ILE A 187 -8.21 10.75 11.79
N MET A 188 -6.89 10.95 11.77
CA MET A 188 -6.04 10.66 12.91
C MET A 188 -6.41 11.51 14.12
N ASP A 189 -6.20 10.94 15.29
CA ASP A 189 -6.48 11.59 16.56
C ASP A 189 -5.35 12.55 16.96
N GLU A 190 -4.10 12.21 16.65
CA GLU A 190 -2.91 12.96 17.02
C GLU A 190 -2.27 13.66 15.79
N PRO A 191 -2.27 15.01 15.73
CA PRO A 191 -1.80 15.74 14.56
C PRO A 191 -0.26 15.78 14.41
N ALA A 192 0.50 15.58 15.48
CA ALA A 192 1.96 15.55 15.42
C ALA A 192 2.54 14.40 14.56
N PRO A 193 2.23 13.12 14.79
CA PRO A 193 2.66 12.02 13.95
C PRO A 193 2.07 12.12 12.54
N ALA A 194 0.83 12.63 12.38
CA ALA A 194 0.23 12.86 11.07
C ALA A 194 1.11 13.72 10.16
N SER A 195 1.76 14.77 10.71
CA SER A 195 2.67 15.62 9.94
C SER A 195 4.00 14.96 9.54
N ILE A 196 4.42 13.90 10.23
CA ILE A 196 5.59 13.11 9.83
C ILE A 196 5.18 12.07 8.79
N VAL A 197 4.01 11.44 8.96
CA VAL A 197 3.43 10.55 7.96
C VAL A 197 3.23 11.27 6.62
N GLU A 198 2.77 12.52 6.63
CA GLU A 198 2.63 13.34 5.41
C GLU A 198 3.96 13.61 4.69
N GLN A 199 5.10 13.52 5.37
CA GLN A 199 6.42 13.68 4.74
C GLN A 199 6.96 12.38 4.13
N ALA A 200 6.28 11.26 4.40
CA ALA A 200 6.65 9.93 3.93
C ALA A 200 5.79 9.47 2.74
N ILE A 201 4.96 10.37 2.18
CA ILE A 201 4.15 10.13 0.97
C ILE A 201 4.69 10.87 -0.24
#